data_AF-A0A7T1DY56-F1
#
_entry.id   AF-A0A7T1DY56-F1
#
_cell.length_a   1.000
_cell.length_b   1.000
_cell.length_c   1.000
_cell.angle_alpha   90.00
_cell.angle_beta   90.00
_cell.angle_gamma   90.00
#
_symmetry.space_group_name_H-M   'P 1'
#
loop_
_entity.id
_entity.type
_entity.pdbx_description
1 polymer ?
#
loop_
_entity_poly.entity_id
_entity_poly.type
_entity_poly.pdbx_seq_one_letter_code
_entity_poly.pdbx_strand_id
1 'polypeptide(L)'
;MTRPRSELVSLADTPWYHVVSRCVRRAFLCGEDAHTGRSFEHRRGWIEARIRQLASVFTIDVAAYAVMSNHYHIVLRIDAERAQGLSDDEVLQRWTPNLRDTHLISSM
;
A
#
# COMPACT_ATOMS: atom_id res chain seq x y z
N MET A 1 -9.73 -9.29 -20.91
CA MET A 1 -10.43 -8.10 -20.38
C MET A 1 -10.00 -7.86 -18.94
N THR A 2 -9.86 -6.61 -18.51
CA THR A 2 -9.62 -6.23 -17.11
C THR A 2 -10.92 -6.34 -16.33
N ARG A 3 -10.92 -7.05 -15.19
CA ARG A 3 -12.06 -7.10 -14.27
C ARG A 3 -12.03 -5.95 -13.27
N PRO A 4 -13.18 -5.44 -12.78
CA PRO A 4 -13.19 -4.46 -11.71
C PRO A 4 -12.56 -5.04 -10.44
N ARG A 5 -11.90 -4.19 -9.64
CA ARG A 5 -11.19 -4.64 -8.43
C ARG A 5 -12.10 -5.31 -7.41
N SER A 6 -13.38 -4.96 -7.39
CA SER A 6 -14.41 -5.60 -6.56
C SER A 6 -14.61 -7.08 -6.88
N GLU A 7 -14.28 -7.51 -8.10
CA GLU A 7 -14.35 -8.92 -8.53
C GLU A 7 -13.01 -9.66 -8.38
N LEU A 8 -11.95 -8.98 -7.94
CA LEU A 8 -10.62 -9.59 -7.76
C LEU A 8 -10.40 -10.12 -6.34
N VAL A 9 -11.31 -9.82 -5.41
CA VAL A 9 -11.20 -10.16 -3.99
C VAL A 9 -12.41 -11.01 -3.59
N SER A 10 -12.14 -12.21 -3.09
CA SER A 10 -13.13 -13.16 -2.58
C SER A 10 -12.70 -13.67 -1.21
N LEU A 11 -13.31 -13.13 -0.16
CA LEU A 11 -13.02 -13.55 1.21
C LEU A 11 -13.54 -14.96 1.52
N ALA A 12 -14.48 -15.47 0.71
CA ALA A 12 -14.96 -16.86 0.79
C ALA A 12 -13.86 -17.85 0.36
N ASP A 13 -13.02 -17.48 -0.61
CA ASP A 13 -11.95 -18.34 -1.11
C ASP A 13 -10.67 -18.19 -0.29
N THR A 14 -10.27 -16.96 0.02
CA THR A 14 -9.07 -16.69 0.81
C THR A 14 -9.06 -15.28 1.42
N PRO A 15 -8.59 -15.12 2.66
CA PRO A 15 -8.29 -13.81 3.22
C PRO A 15 -6.91 -13.29 2.78
N TRP A 16 -6.07 -14.11 2.14
CA TRP A 16 -4.69 -13.79 1.81
C TRP A 16 -4.52 -13.32 0.36
N TYR A 17 -3.81 -12.21 0.17
CA TYR A 17 -3.57 -11.61 -1.13
C TYR A 17 -2.12 -11.17 -1.28
N HIS A 18 -1.58 -11.40 -2.47
CA HIS A 18 -0.35 -10.80 -2.93
C HIS A 18 -0.69 -9.60 -3.82
N VAL A 19 -0.41 -8.40 -3.34
CA VAL A 19 -0.64 -7.16 -4.08
C VAL A 19 0.67 -6.57 -4.56
N VAL A 20 0.63 -6.01 -5.77
CA VAL A 20 1.79 -5.46 -6.45
C VAL A 20 1.42 -4.12 -7.04
N SER A 21 2.28 -3.11 -6.82
CA SER A 21 2.20 -1.85 -7.54
C SER A 21 3.53 -1.55 -8.19
N ARG A 22 3.49 -1.11 -9.44
CA ARG A 22 4.67 -0.83 -10.26
C ARG A 22 4.60 0.55 -10.87
N CYS A 23 5.70 1.27 -10.82
CA CYS A 23 5.92 2.45 -11.62
C CYS A 23 6.42 2.05 -13.00
N VAL A 24 5.92 2.75 -14.01
CA VAL A 24 6.36 2.62 -15.41
C VAL A 24 7.09 3.89 -15.83
N ARG A 25 7.65 3.92 -17.06
CA ARG A 25 8.30 5.11 -17.64
C ARG A 25 9.41 5.71 -16.76
N ARG A 26 10.20 4.85 -16.09
CA ARG A 26 11.36 5.25 -15.27
C ARG A 26 11.04 6.18 -14.09
N ALA A 27 9.79 6.20 -13.62
CA ALA A 27 9.39 6.96 -12.43
C ALA A 27 9.79 6.27 -11.11
N PHE A 28 11.06 5.83 -10.98
CA PHE A 28 11.58 5.01 -9.87
C PHE A 28 10.99 5.37 -8.50
N LEU A 29 10.49 4.34 -7.79
CA LEU A 29 10.03 4.44 -6.41
C LEU A 29 11.20 4.74 -5.46
N CYS A 30 12.31 4.05 -5.66
CA CYS A 30 13.57 4.20 -4.93
C CYS A 30 14.74 3.67 -5.78
N GLY A 31 15.93 3.56 -5.22
CA GLY A 31 17.14 3.16 -5.96
C GLY A 31 17.72 4.28 -6.82
N GLU A 32 18.73 3.93 -7.62
CA GLU A 32 19.46 4.86 -8.46
C GLU A 32 19.04 4.75 -9.94
N ASP A 33 18.79 5.89 -10.58
CA ASP A 33 18.56 5.94 -12.01
C ASP A 33 19.89 5.93 -12.76
N ALA A 34 20.27 4.77 -13.31
CA ALA A 34 21.55 4.56 -13.99
C ALA A 34 21.85 5.51 -15.16
N HIS A 35 20.84 6.17 -15.74
CA HIS A 35 21.05 7.13 -16.83
C HIS A 35 21.34 8.55 -16.34
N THR A 36 20.74 8.96 -15.23
CA THR A 36 20.89 10.33 -14.69
C THR A 36 21.79 10.38 -13.46
N GLY A 37 22.15 9.23 -12.87
CA GLY A 37 22.88 9.11 -11.60
C GLY A 37 22.07 9.57 -10.39
N ARG A 38 20.78 9.90 -10.56
CA ARG A 38 19.95 10.41 -9.46
C ARG A 38 19.53 9.26 -8.55
N SER A 39 19.83 9.40 -7.26
CA SER A 39 19.40 8.44 -6.23
C SER A 39 18.09 8.85 -5.56
N PHE A 40 17.14 7.92 -5.56
CA PHE A 40 15.86 8.00 -4.86
C PHE A 40 15.81 7.04 -3.66
N GLU A 41 16.96 6.48 -3.26
CA GLU A 41 17.03 5.41 -2.25
C GLU A 41 16.44 5.82 -0.89
N HIS A 42 16.52 7.11 -0.53
CA HIS A 42 15.90 7.67 0.67
C HIS A 42 14.39 7.38 0.78
N ARG A 43 13.69 7.17 -0.34
CA ARG A 43 12.25 6.89 -0.38
C ARG A 43 11.91 5.47 0.06
N ARG A 44 12.86 4.53 0.05
CA ARG A 44 12.59 3.13 0.44
C ARG A 44 12.05 3.06 1.86
N GLY A 45 12.72 3.71 2.81
CA GLY A 45 12.28 3.76 4.19
C GLY A 45 10.90 4.39 4.36
N TRP A 46 10.56 5.40 3.55
CA TRP A 46 9.24 6.03 3.58
C TRP A 46 8.15 5.09 3.06
N ILE A 47 8.43 4.33 2.01
CA ILE A 47 7.50 3.33 1.47
C ILE A 47 7.26 2.24 2.52
N GLU A 48 8.31 1.73 3.16
CA GLU A 48 8.18 0.73 4.22
C GLU A 48 7.39 1.25 5.42
N ALA A 49 7.66 2.47 5.88
CA ALA A 49 6.91 3.11 6.94
C ALA A 49 5.43 3.28 6.56
N ARG A 50 5.16 3.67 5.32
CA ARG A 50 3.80 3.83 4.81
C ARG A 50 3.05 2.49 4.76
N ILE A 51 3.69 1.40 4.36
CA ILE A 51 3.07 0.06 4.39
C ILE A 51 2.62 -0.29 5.82
N ARG A 52 3.49 -0.05 6.82
CA ARG A 52 3.16 -0.32 8.23
C ARG A 52 2.05 0.59 8.76
N GLN A 53 2.10 1.89 8.43
CA GLN A 53 1.07 2.86 8.80
C GLN A 53 -0.29 2.47 8.21
N LEU A 54 -0.35 2.11 6.92
CA LEU A 54 -1.61 1.71 6.29
C LEU A 54 -2.14 0.39 6.88
N ALA A 55 -1.26 -0.53 7.27
CA ALA A 55 -1.66 -1.75 7.97
C ALA A 55 -2.26 -1.49 9.36
N SER A 56 -1.86 -0.43 10.08
CA SER A 56 -2.52 -0.07 11.35
C SER A 56 -3.87 0.62 11.16
N VAL A 57 -4.10 1.20 9.98
CA VAL A 57 -5.30 1.97 9.66
C VAL A 57 -6.38 1.08 9.09
N PHE A 58 -6.01 0.28 8.10
CA PHE A 58 -6.90 -0.71 7.51
C PHE A 58 -6.90 -1.98 8.34
N THR A 59 -8.00 -2.71 8.31
CA THR A 59 -8.12 -4.00 8.98
C THR A 59 -7.42 -5.10 8.17
N ILE A 60 -6.11 -4.94 7.99
CA ILE A 60 -5.25 -5.89 7.29
C ILE A 60 -4.05 -6.24 8.15
N ASP A 61 -3.45 -7.40 7.90
CA ASP A 61 -2.15 -7.77 8.45
C ASP A 61 -1.15 -7.96 7.31
N VAL A 62 0.08 -7.53 7.50
CA VAL A 62 1.15 -7.70 6.51
C VAL A 62 2.05 -8.84 6.97
N ALA A 63 2.03 -9.96 6.25
CA ALA A 63 2.91 -11.09 6.52
C ALA A 63 4.31 -10.89 5.94
N ALA A 64 4.39 -10.28 4.75
CA ALA A 64 5.64 -9.99 4.09
C ALA A 64 5.50 -8.78 3.15
N TYR A 65 6.60 -8.07 2.93
CA TYR A 65 6.69 -7.06 1.89
C TYR A 65 8.10 -7.03 1.28
N ALA A 66 8.19 -6.56 0.05
CA ALA A 66 9.46 -6.27 -0.62
C ALA A 66 9.33 -4.97 -1.40
N VAL A 67 10.26 -4.04 -1.18
CA VAL A 67 10.34 -2.78 -1.93
C VAL A 67 11.50 -2.90 -2.91
N MET A 68 11.25 -2.65 -4.19
CA MET A 68 12.24 -2.62 -5.26
C MET A 68 12.24 -1.24 -5.91
N SER A 69 13.22 -0.98 -6.77
CA SER A 69 13.43 0.35 -7.35
C SER A 69 12.24 0.86 -8.17
N ASN A 70 11.47 -0.02 -8.80
CA ASN A 70 10.33 0.35 -9.66
C ASN A 70 9.00 -0.32 -9.27
N HIS A 71 8.97 -1.15 -8.24
CA HIS A 71 7.74 -1.78 -7.78
C HIS A 71 7.88 -2.26 -6.33
N TYR A 72 6.76 -2.58 -5.71
CA TYR A 72 6.74 -3.27 -4.42
C TYR A 72 5.74 -4.41 -4.45
N HIS A 73 5.98 -5.37 -3.56
CA HIS A 73 5.12 -6.52 -3.29
C HIS A 73 4.70 -6.50 -1.82
N ILE A 74 3.43 -6.82 -1.55
CA ILE A 74 2.91 -6.99 -0.20
C ILE A 74 2.09 -8.27 -0.16
N VAL A 75 2.39 -9.17 0.78
CA VAL A 75 1.55 -10.30 1.14
C VAL A 75 0.77 -9.89 2.37
N LEU A 76 -0.54 -9.76 2.22
CA LEU A 76 -1.44 -9.29 3.26
C LEU A 76 -2.60 -10.25 3.51
N ARG A 77 -3.13 -10.21 4.73
CA ARG A 77 -4.39 -10.84 5.13
C ARG A 77 -5.43 -9.75 5.34
N ILE A 78 -6.64 -9.94 4.81
CA ILE A 78 -7.79 -9.13 5.17
C ILE A 78 -8.39 -9.68 6.46
N ASP A 79 -8.47 -8.86 7.49
CA ASP A 79 -9.13 -9.19 8.75
C ASP A 79 -10.58 -8.71 8.71
N ALA A 80 -11.45 -9.58 8.18
CA ALA A 80 -12.86 -9.30 8.00
C ALA A 80 -13.62 -9.20 9.33
N GLU A 81 -13.27 -10.01 10.31
CA GLU A 81 -13.88 -9.99 11.64
C GLU A 81 -13.60 -8.67 12.34
N ARG A 82 -12.32 -8.23 12.33
CA ARG A 82 -11.95 -6.92 12.87
C ARG A 82 -12.67 -5.79 12.13
N ALA A 83 -12.84 -5.87 10.81
CA ALA A 83 -13.60 -4.88 10.05
C ALA A 83 -15.08 -4.82 10.46
N GLN A 84 -15.74 -5.97 10.58
CA GLN A 84 -17.16 -6.05 10.95
C GLN A 84 -17.43 -5.58 12.38
N GLY A 85 -16.44 -5.65 13.26
CA GLY A 85 -16.53 -5.17 14.63
C GLY A 85 -16.37 -3.66 14.81
N LEU A 86 -16.01 -2.90 13.76
CA LEU A 86 -15.83 -1.44 13.87
C LEU A 86 -17.16 -0.70 13.72
N SER A 87 -17.37 0.27 14.60
CA SER A 87 -18.38 1.31 14.41
C SER A 87 -17.96 2.34 13.35
N ASP A 88 -18.92 3.08 12.80
CA ASP A 88 -18.66 4.18 11.85
C ASP A 88 -17.70 5.22 12.45
N ASP A 89 -17.84 5.54 13.73
CA ASP A 89 -16.95 6.47 14.44
C ASP A 89 -15.51 5.94 14.51
N GLU A 90 -15.32 4.65 14.79
CA GLU A 90 -13.99 4.04 14.81
C GLU A 90 -13.37 3.97 13.41
N VAL A 91 -14.19 3.72 12.37
CA VAL A 91 -13.75 3.79 10.98
C VAL A 91 -13.27 5.21 10.65
N LEU A 92 -14.06 6.23 10.99
CA LEU A 92 -13.71 7.64 10.78
C LEU A 92 -12.43 8.03 11.52
N GLN A 93 -12.28 7.61 12.78
CA GLN A 93 -11.09 7.89 13.58
C GLN A 93 -9.82 7.25 13.00
N ARG A 94 -9.91 6.01 12.48
CA ARG A 94 -8.79 5.34 11.81
C ARG A 94 -8.38 6.07 10.53
N TRP A 95 -9.35 6.53 9.74
CA TRP A 95 -9.11 7.10 8.41
C TRP A 95 -8.67 8.57 8.44
N THR A 96 -9.23 9.37 9.35
CA THR A 96 -9.07 10.84 9.37
C THR A 96 -7.62 11.32 9.47
N PRO A 97 -6.75 10.76 10.34
CA PRO A 97 -5.34 11.17 10.39
C PRO A 97 -4.61 10.96 9.07
N ASN A 98 -4.99 9.94 8.30
CA ASN A 98 -4.31 9.54 7.07
C ASN A 98 -4.80 10.30 5.82
N LEU A 99 -6.03 10.83 5.86
CA LEU A 99 -6.57 11.68 4.80
C LEU A 99 -5.86 13.04 4.72
N ARG A 100 -5.32 13.54 5.83
CA ARG A 100 -4.55 14.80 5.88
C ARG A 100 -3.13 14.67 5.32
N ASP A 101 -2.56 13.46 5.32
CA ASP A 101 -1.25 13.15 4.73
C ASP A 101 -1.25 13.04 3.18
N THR A 102 -2.34 13.39 2.51
CA THR A 102 -2.47 13.35 1.04
C THR A 102 -1.66 14.46 0.33
N HIS A 103 -0.78 15.17 1.03
CA HIS A 103 0.12 16.18 0.43
C HIS A 103 1.18 15.60 -0.53
N LEU A 104 1.34 14.27 -0.62
CA LEU A 104 2.26 13.63 -1.56
C LEU A 104 1.75 13.56 -3.01
N ILE A 105 0.55 14.05 -3.30
CA ILE A 105 -0.02 14.08 -4.68
C ILE A 105 0.04 15.49 -5.30
N SER A 106 0.39 16.53 -4.54
CA SER A 106 0.39 17.93 -5.04
C SER A 106 1.77 18.47 -5.45
N SER A 107 2.79 17.62 -5.57
CA SER A 107 4.11 18.06 -6.02
C SER A 107 4.75 17.02 -6.97
N MET A 108 4.14 16.89 -8.15
CA MET A 108 4.79 16.46 -9.39
C MET A 108 4.34 17.38 -10.53
#